data_AF-A0A538GB75-F1
#
_entry.id   AF-A0A538GB75-F1
#
_cell.length_a   1.000
_cell.length_b   1.000
_cell.length_c   1.000
_cell.angle_alpha   90.00
_cell.angle_beta   90.00
_cell.angle_gamma   90.00
#
_symmetry.space_group_name_H-M   'P 1'
#
loop_
_entity.id
_entity.type
_entity.pdbx_description
1 polymer ?
#
loop_
_entity_poly.entity_id
_entity_poly.type
_entity_poly.pdbx_seq_one_letter_code
_entity_poly.pdbx_strand_id
1 'polypeptide(L)'
;MPNDAWLGDGPEVTVQAFSLAGEFHALSGPAGVAALAERAASVLGIREGPTSTRIRITPRGPQVIELAARLGSPAEVELARAATGVDLNDLALKGALGEPIALDELLRRPQAA
;
A
#
# COMPACT_ATOMS: atom_id res chain seq x y z
N MET A 1 4.56 16.87 -12.03
CA MET A 1 3.63 15.76 -11.78
C MET A 1 2.99 15.38 -13.09
N PRO A 2 2.90 14.10 -13.46
CA PRO A 2 2.08 13.67 -14.60
C PRO A 2 0.65 14.21 -14.40
N ASN A 3 0.06 14.73 -15.46
CA ASN A 3 -1.32 15.21 -15.43
C ASN A 3 -2.28 14.01 -15.51
N ASP A 4 -3.06 13.77 -14.48
CA ASP A 4 -4.04 12.68 -14.37
C ASP A 4 -5.44 13.08 -14.83
N ALA A 5 -5.58 14.24 -15.50
CA ALA A 5 -6.84 14.75 -16.03
C ALA A 5 -7.59 13.77 -16.95
N TRP A 6 -6.90 12.79 -17.57
CA TRP A 6 -7.50 11.76 -18.41
C TRP A 6 -8.39 10.76 -17.64
N LEU A 7 -8.23 10.67 -16.31
CA LEU A 7 -9.08 9.87 -15.44
C LEU A 7 -10.40 10.58 -15.05
N GLY A 8 -10.49 11.89 -15.31
CA GLY A 8 -11.56 12.74 -14.82
C GLY A 8 -11.51 12.96 -13.30
N ASP A 9 -12.58 13.52 -12.76
CA ASP A 9 -12.74 13.81 -11.33
C ASP A 9 -13.34 12.63 -10.55
N GLY A 10 -13.06 12.57 -9.25
CA GLY A 10 -13.61 11.57 -8.34
C GLY A 10 -12.83 11.50 -7.03
N PRO A 11 -13.38 10.85 -5.99
CA PRO A 11 -12.66 10.68 -4.74
C PRO A 11 -11.44 9.78 -4.95
N GLU A 12 -10.37 10.09 -4.21
CA GLU A 12 -9.12 9.33 -4.24
C GLU A 12 -8.94 8.53 -2.96
N VAL A 13 -8.33 7.35 -3.12
CA VAL A 13 -7.95 6.48 -2.02
C VAL A 13 -6.50 6.05 -2.24
N THR A 14 -5.70 6.10 -1.19
CA THR A 14 -4.35 5.52 -1.18
C THR A 14 -4.35 4.17 -0.46
N VAL A 15 -3.81 3.16 -1.12
CA VAL A 15 -3.51 1.85 -0.52
C VAL A 15 -2.03 1.82 -0.15
N GLN A 16 -1.74 1.74 1.15
CA GLN A 16 -0.44 1.36 1.67
C GLN A 16 -0.39 -0.16 1.75
N ALA A 17 0.71 -0.75 1.30
CA ALA A 17 0.91 -2.18 1.34
C ALA A 17 2.39 -2.53 1.46
N PHE A 18 2.68 -3.78 1.77
CA PHE A 18 4.02 -4.34 1.76
C PHE A 18 4.01 -5.66 1.01
N SER A 19 4.97 -5.86 0.10
CA SER A 19 5.16 -7.14 -0.56
C SER A 19 6.26 -7.92 0.14
N LEU A 20 6.02 -9.20 0.43
CA LEU A 20 7.01 -10.09 1.04
C LEU A 20 7.00 -11.42 0.28
N ALA A 21 8.15 -11.82 -0.28
CA ALA A 21 8.26 -13.03 -1.10
C ALA A 21 7.26 -13.10 -2.27
N GLY A 22 6.73 -11.96 -2.72
CA GLY A 22 5.70 -11.85 -3.75
C GLY A 22 4.26 -11.98 -3.27
N GLU A 23 3.98 -12.17 -1.98
CA GLU A 23 2.65 -11.95 -1.41
C GLU A 23 2.44 -10.47 -1.14
N PHE A 24 1.23 -9.96 -1.43
CA PHE A 24 0.87 -8.56 -1.24
C PHE A 24 0.01 -8.40 0.01
N HIS A 25 0.50 -7.63 0.99
CA HIS A 25 -0.19 -7.38 2.24
C HIS A 25 -0.72 -5.94 2.25
N ALA A 26 -2.00 -5.77 1.94
CA ALA A 26 -2.68 -4.47 2.02
C ALA A 26 -2.88 -4.06 3.49
N LEU A 27 -2.48 -2.84 3.83
CA LEU A 27 -2.57 -2.27 5.18
C LEU A 27 -3.55 -1.10 5.27
N SER A 28 -4.13 -0.69 4.15
CA SER A 28 -5.21 0.30 4.09
C SER A 28 -6.14 0.05 2.91
N GLY A 29 -7.29 0.73 2.92
CA GLY A 29 -8.25 0.77 1.82
C GLY A 29 -9.27 -0.38 1.82
N PRO A 30 -10.43 -0.21 1.14
CA PRO A 30 -11.43 -1.27 0.98
C PRO A 30 -10.92 -2.44 0.13
N ALA A 31 -11.45 -3.65 0.37
CA ALA A 31 -11.02 -4.88 -0.31
C ALA A 31 -10.94 -4.77 -1.85
N GLY A 32 -11.94 -4.15 -2.50
CA GLY A 32 -11.95 -3.99 -3.95
C GLY A 32 -10.85 -3.05 -4.49
N VAL A 33 -10.45 -2.05 -3.70
CA VAL A 33 -9.39 -1.10 -4.04
C VAL A 33 -8.01 -1.73 -3.76
N ALA A 34 -7.88 -2.45 -2.65
CA ALA A 34 -6.68 -3.22 -2.31
C ALA A 34 -6.33 -4.25 -3.38
N ALA A 35 -7.31 -4.99 -3.89
CA ALA A 35 -7.11 -5.96 -4.97
C ALA A 35 -6.64 -5.30 -6.29
N LEU A 36 -7.01 -4.04 -6.55
CA LEU A 36 -6.49 -3.31 -7.70
C LEU A 36 -5.01 -2.91 -7.50
N ALA A 37 -4.65 -2.46 -6.29
CA ALA A 37 -3.26 -2.16 -5.94
C ALA A 37 -2.36 -3.40 -6.04
N GLU A 38 -2.84 -4.55 -5.55
CA GLU A 38 -2.14 -5.84 -5.67
C GLU A 38 -1.83 -6.19 -7.13
N ARG A 39 -2.84 -6.12 -8.01
CA ARG A 39 -2.64 -6.39 -9.44
C ARG A 39 -1.63 -5.42 -10.07
N ALA A 40 -1.68 -4.15 -9.71
CA ALA A 40 -0.73 -3.15 -10.22
C ALA A 40 0.70 -3.47 -9.78
N ALA A 41 0.91 -3.80 -8.49
CA ALA A 41 2.22 -4.19 -7.96
C ALA A 41 2.76 -5.47 -8.64
N SER A 42 1.88 -6.47 -8.81
CA SER A 42 2.20 -7.75 -9.45
C SER A 42 2.66 -7.58 -10.90
N VAL A 43 1.92 -6.79 -11.71
CA VAL A 43 2.28 -6.54 -13.12
C VAL A 43 3.60 -5.76 -13.24
N LEU A 44 3.91 -4.90 -12.28
CA LEU A 44 5.20 -4.19 -12.21
C LEU A 44 6.35 -5.05 -11.66
N GLY A 45 6.07 -6.29 -11.24
CA GLY A 45 7.08 -7.20 -10.70
C GLY A 45 7.59 -6.82 -9.32
N ILE A 46 6.83 -6.03 -8.56
CA ILE A 46 7.21 -5.64 -7.19
C ILE A 46 6.91 -6.82 -6.26
N ARG A 47 7.98 -7.44 -5.76
CA ARG A 47 7.91 -8.66 -4.94
C ARG A 47 8.30 -8.44 -3.49
N GLU A 48 9.04 -7.37 -3.22
CA GLU A 48 9.58 -7.04 -1.89
C GLU A 48 9.38 -5.55 -1.61
N GLY A 49 9.06 -5.22 -0.36
CA GLY A 49 9.08 -3.86 0.15
C GLY A 49 7.74 -3.12 0.07
N PRO A 50 7.71 -1.86 0.56
CA PRO A 50 6.49 -1.08 0.66
C PRO A 50 6.03 -0.54 -0.69
N THR A 51 4.72 -0.39 -0.85
CA THR A 51 4.10 0.33 -1.96
C THR A 51 3.04 1.29 -1.46
N SER A 52 2.91 2.42 -2.17
CA SER A 52 1.83 3.38 -2.03
C SER A 52 1.14 3.53 -3.37
N THR A 53 -0.11 3.07 -3.47
CA THR A 53 -0.90 3.11 -4.70
C THR A 53 -2.04 4.10 -4.56
N ARG A 54 -2.06 5.14 -5.39
CA ARG A 54 -3.17 6.10 -5.46
C ARG A 54 -4.17 5.66 -6.52
N ILE A 55 -5.44 5.62 -6.12
CA ILE A 55 -6.54 5.13 -6.95
C ILE A 55 -7.66 6.17 -6.95
N ARG A 56 -8.18 6.48 -8.14
CA ARG A 56 -9.40 7.29 -8.31
C ARG A 56 -10.62 6.41 -8.43
N ILE A 57 -11.69 6.74 -7.73
CA ILE A 57 -12.99 6.09 -7.92
C ILE A 57 -13.77 6.88 -8.98
N THR A 58 -14.05 6.23 -10.11
CA THR A 58 -14.77 6.84 -11.24
C THR A 58 -16.09 6.10 -11.50
N PRO A 59 -17.02 6.66 -12.30
CA PRO A 59 -18.21 5.93 -12.75
C PRO A 59 -17.94 4.63 -13.51
N ARG A 60 -16.72 4.46 -14.06
CA ARG A 60 -16.26 3.25 -14.74
C ARG A 60 -15.58 2.25 -13.80
N GLY A 61 -15.52 2.55 -12.50
CA GLY A 61 -14.82 1.76 -11.49
C GLY A 61 -13.50 2.41 -11.00
N PRO A 62 -12.78 1.75 -10.07
CA PRO A 62 -11.51 2.23 -9.55
C PRO A 62 -10.42 2.18 -10.62
N GLN A 63 -9.61 3.23 -10.73
CA GLN A 63 -8.52 3.35 -11.70
C GLN A 63 -7.23 3.80 -10.99
N VAL A 64 -6.10 3.16 -11.29
CA VAL A 64 -4.79 3.52 -10.72
C VAL A 64 -4.34 4.85 -11.32
N ILE A 65 -4.05 5.82 -10.46
CA ILE A 65 -3.38 7.07 -10.82
C ILE A 65 -1.87 6.85 -10.85
N GLU A 66 -1.34 6.29 -9.76
CA GLU A 66 0.08 6.11 -9.51
C GLU A 66 0.30 4.89 -8.61
N LEU A 67 1.41 4.19 -8.84
CA LEU A 67 2.00 3.28 -7.87
C LEU A 67 3.45 3.69 -7.64
N ALA A 68 3.83 3.88 -6.38
CA ALA A 68 5.21 4.13 -5.97
C ALA A 68 5.72 2.98 -5.10
N ALA A 69 6.85 2.37 -5.47
CA ALA A 69 7.54 1.32 -4.70
C ALA A 69 8.34 1.93 -3.54
N ARG A 70 7.64 2.64 -2.66
CA ARG A 70 8.16 3.27 -1.44
C ARG A 70 7.02 3.49 -0.46
N LEU A 71 7.38 3.91 0.74
CA LEU A 71 6.42 4.42 1.73
C LEU A 71 5.63 5.62 1.16
N GLY A 72 4.36 5.69 1.55
CA GLY A 72 3.52 6.87 1.37
C GLY A 72 4.00 8.08 2.16
N SER A 73 3.14 9.09 2.28
CA SER A 73 3.41 10.23 3.15
C SER A 73 3.50 9.79 4.62
N PRO A 74 4.23 10.54 5.49
CA PRO A 74 4.29 10.22 6.92
C PRO A 74 2.90 10.07 7.56
N ALA A 75 1.93 10.91 7.18
CA ALA A 75 0.56 10.82 7.69
C ALA A 75 -0.15 9.53 7.27
N GLU A 76 0.03 9.05 6.05
CA GLU A 76 -0.55 7.78 5.58
C GLU A 76 0.10 6.57 6.27
N VAL A 77 1.41 6.62 6.50
CA VAL A 77 2.15 5.58 7.22
C VAL A 77 1.70 5.49 8.68
N GLU A 78 1.58 6.63 9.37
CA GLU A 78 1.07 6.67 10.74
C GLU A 78 -0.39 6.22 10.84
N LEU A 79 -1.23 6.56 9.86
CA LEU A 79 -2.60 6.07 9.83
C LEU A 79 -2.65 4.53 9.67
N ALA A 80 -1.84 3.96 8.79
CA ALA A 80 -1.74 2.51 8.64
C ALA A 80 -1.28 1.84 9.94
N ARG A 81 -0.29 2.42 10.63
CA ARG A 81 0.19 1.96 11.94
C ARG A 81 -0.88 2.05 13.02
N ALA A 82 -1.65 3.14 13.07
CA ALA A 82 -2.75 3.29 14.03
C ALA A 82 -3.90 2.31 13.76
N ALA A 83 -4.22 2.05 12.49
CA ALA A 83 -5.32 1.17 12.12
C ALA A 83 -4.99 -0.33 12.26
N THR A 84 -3.74 -0.71 12.03
CA THR A 84 -3.33 -2.12 11.96
C THR A 84 -2.36 -2.51 13.08
N GLY A 85 -1.54 -1.60 13.59
CA GLY A 85 -0.42 -1.92 14.49
C GLY A 85 0.86 -2.34 13.75
N VAL A 86 0.84 -2.34 12.42
CA VAL A 86 2.00 -2.63 11.57
C VAL A 86 2.89 -1.39 11.44
N ASP A 87 4.17 -1.54 11.72
CA ASP A 87 5.16 -0.47 11.57
C ASP A 87 5.82 -0.54 10.19
N LEU A 88 5.27 0.20 9.22
CA LEU A 88 5.80 0.24 7.86
C LEU A 88 7.22 0.85 7.77
N ASN A 89 7.60 1.74 8.69
CA ASN A 89 8.96 2.30 8.69
C ASN A 89 9.98 1.23 9.09
N ASP A 90 9.69 0.48 10.17
CA ASP A 90 10.54 -0.63 10.63
C ASP A 90 10.69 -1.70 9.55
N LEU A 91 9.58 -2.12 8.93
CA LEU A 91 9.58 -3.12 7.86
C LEU A 91 10.37 -2.66 6.63
N ALA A 92 10.23 -1.39 6.22
CA ALA A 92 10.99 -0.84 5.11
C ALA A 92 12.49 -0.80 5.39
N LEU A 93 12.89 -0.46 6.62
CA LEU A 93 14.30 -0.46 7.05
C LEU A 93 14.87 -1.89 7.09
N LYS A 94 14.16 -2.84 7.70
CA LYS A 94 14.55 -4.27 7.71
C LYS A 94 14.77 -4.79 6.29
N GLY A 95 13.81 -4.54 5.40
CA GLY A 95 13.91 -4.94 3.99
C GLY A 95 15.12 -4.31 3.29
N ALA A 96 15.39 -3.03 3.53
CA ALA A 96 16.55 -2.34 2.96
C ALA A 96 17.90 -2.85 3.50
N LEU A 97 17.92 -3.32 4.75
CA LEU A 97 19.11 -3.90 5.40
C LEU A 97 19.29 -5.40 5.12
N GLY A 98 18.32 -6.04 4.46
CA GLY A 98 18.33 -7.49 4.23
C GLY A 98 18.05 -8.31 5.50
N GLU A 99 17.45 -7.69 6.52
CA GLU A 99 17.04 -8.36 7.73
C GLU A 99 15.78 -9.20 7.49
N PRO A 100 15.61 -10.33 8.19
CA PRO A 100 14.41 -11.14 8.07
C PRO A 100 13.19 -10.36 8.56
N ILE A 101 12.10 -10.45 7.81
CA ILE A 101 10.78 -9.95 8.19
C ILE A 101 9.88 -11.14 8.47
N ALA A 102 9.33 -11.22 9.68
CA ALA A 102 8.38 -12.27 10.01
C ALA A 102 6.96 -11.87 9.58
N LEU A 103 6.17 -12.86 9.12
CA LEU A 103 4.82 -12.60 8.57
C LEU A 103 3.86 -12.03 9.63
N ASP A 104 4.03 -12.39 10.90
CA ASP A 104 3.24 -11.85 12.01
C ASP A 104 3.45 -10.34 12.20
N GLU A 105 4.60 -9.80 11.78
CA GLU A 105 4.85 -8.35 11.79
C GLU A 105 3.98 -7.61 10.77
N LEU A 106 3.58 -8.26 9.68
CA LEU A 106 2.69 -7.75 8.63
C LEU A 106 1.22 -7.99 8.93
N LEU A 107 0.91 -8.92 9.84
CA LEU A 107 -0.45 -9.30 10.23
C LEU A 107 -0.85 -8.74 11.60
N ARG A 108 -0.03 -7.86 12.19
CA ARG A 108 -0.36 -7.23 13.46
C ARG A 108 -1.74 -6.59 13.37
N ARG A 109 -2.51 -6.81 14.44
CA ARG A 109 -3.81 -6.19 14.68
C ARG A 109 -3.72 -5.42 15.99
N PRO A 110 -4.41 -4.28 16.12
CA PRO A 110 -4.30 -3.44 17.30
C PRO A 110 -4.61 -4.24 18.57
N GLN A 111 -3.80 -4.08 19.62
CA GLN A 111 -4.25 -4.37 20.97
C GLN A 111 -5.35 -3.36 21.28
N ALA A 112 -6.58 -3.84 21.52
CA ALA A 112 -7.64 -3.00 22.03
C ALA A 112 -7.13 -2.33 23.32
N ALA A 113 -7.10 -0.99 23.32
CA ALA A 113 -6.85 -0.18 24.50
C ALA A 113 -8.07 -0.18 25.42
#